data_AF-M2RKE8-F1
#
_entry.id   AF-M2RKE8-F1
#
_cell.length_a   1.000
_cell.length_b   1.000
_cell.length_c   1.000
_cell.angle_alpha   90.00
_cell.angle_beta   90.00
_cell.angle_gamma   90.00
#
_symmetry.space_group_name_H-M   'P 1'
#
loop_
_entity.id
_entity.type
_entity.pdbx_description
1 polymer ?
#
loop_
_entity_poly.entity_id
_entity_poly.type
_entity_poly.pdbx_seq_one_letter_code
_entity_poly.pdbx_strand_id
1 'polypeptide(L)'
;MSHRYSSRSSFGDEDRQDPVPRVSNQQETQRSSESPTAEPAPGTLGAVFECVSRRALQYERQIQDLEAKLTVDLSNSRAIENLLHEVFSGLQQTQHRADAALASTVPSVQHALEEDLDELRVLEHSLPIVGRQVHDIRNVYDRGRDKAQELVSALEWLNTPLSLRLRTIIFTSNAPVSTRWKALIRSLFAFAFLACMWIGWITLRGAVRAHRQRLVWGEHLMS
;
A
#
# COMPACT_ATOMS: atom_id res chain seq x y z
N MET A 1 -6.46 -1.74 4.77
CA MET A 1 -5.91 -1.94 6.12
C MET A 1 -6.34 -0.76 6.98
N SER A 2 -7.39 -0.98 7.77
CA SER A 2 -8.01 0.01 8.63
C SER A 2 -7.24 0.15 9.94
N HIS A 3 -6.88 1.37 10.33
CA HIS A 3 -6.62 1.67 11.74
C HIS A 3 -7.73 2.57 12.29
N ARG A 4 -8.38 2.02 13.32
CA ARG A 4 -9.45 2.60 14.12
C ARG A 4 -8.91 3.65 15.09
N TYR A 5 -9.72 4.69 15.28
CA TYR A 5 -10.14 5.34 16.53
C TYR A 5 -9.30 5.10 17.80
N SER A 6 -8.92 6.20 18.47
CA SER A 6 -9.30 6.42 19.87
C SER A 6 -9.19 7.88 20.26
N SER A 7 -10.31 8.60 20.19
CA SER A 7 -10.55 9.83 20.96
C SER A 7 -10.60 9.48 22.45
N ARG A 8 -9.97 10.27 23.32
CA ARG A 8 -10.24 10.23 24.76
C ARG A 8 -10.27 11.63 25.33
N SER A 9 -11.49 12.12 25.49
CA SER A 9 -11.85 13.31 26.26
C SER A 9 -12.25 12.91 27.68
N SER A 10 -11.87 13.76 28.64
CA SER A 10 -12.62 14.13 29.85
C SER A 10 -12.78 13.10 30.99
N PHE A 11 -12.08 13.38 32.09
CA PHE A 11 -12.39 13.06 33.50
C PHE A 11 -11.46 13.99 34.31
N GLY A 12 -11.88 14.95 35.12
CA GLY A 12 -13.06 15.02 35.98
C GLY A 12 -12.67 14.54 37.38
N ASP A 13 -12.46 15.50 38.30
CA ASP A 13 -12.33 15.37 39.76
C ASP A 13 -11.27 14.42 40.35
N GLU A 14 -10.32 15.00 41.09
CA GLU A 14 -10.05 14.51 42.44
C GLU A 14 -9.50 15.65 43.32
N ASP A 15 -10.39 16.15 44.17
CA ASP A 15 -10.11 16.91 45.38
C ASP A 15 -8.96 16.29 46.19
N ARG A 16 -7.95 17.09 46.52
CA ARG A 16 -7.11 16.81 47.69
C ARG A 16 -6.72 18.10 48.39
N GLN A 17 -7.70 18.63 49.11
CA GLN A 17 -7.48 19.53 50.22
C GLN A 17 -6.96 18.80 51.45
N ASP A 18 -6.23 19.58 52.25
CA ASP A 18 -5.86 19.44 53.66
C ASP A 18 -4.47 18.87 54.04
N PRO A 19 -3.87 19.32 55.17
CA PRO A 19 -4.19 20.47 56.01
C PRO A 19 -3.00 21.40 56.33
N VAL A 20 -3.34 22.67 56.53
CA VAL A 20 -2.54 23.65 57.29
C VAL A 20 -2.50 23.21 58.76
N PRO A 21 -1.32 23.09 59.43
CA PRO A 21 -1.29 22.96 60.86
C PRO A 21 -1.43 24.35 61.50
N ARG A 22 -2.65 24.60 61.97
CA ARG A 22 -2.99 25.59 63.00
C ARG A 22 -2.59 25.00 64.35
N VAL A 23 -1.58 25.56 65.01
CA VAL A 23 -1.42 25.41 66.46
C VAL A 23 -1.57 26.78 67.09
N SER A 24 -2.76 26.97 67.66
CA SER A 24 -3.04 27.97 68.66
C SER A 24 -2.51 27.52 70.01
N ASN A 25 -1.90 28.46 70.75
CA ASN A 25 -1.93 28.58 72.21
C ASN A 25 -1.43 30.03 72.48
N GLN A 26 -2.24 31.02 72.89
CA GLN A 26 -2.92 31.17 74.18
C GLN A 26 -2.03 30.65 75.32
N GLN A 27 -1.69 31.36 76.39
CA GLN A 27 -2.18 32.55 77.05
C GLN A 27 -1.21 32.67 78.25
N GLU A 28 -0.80 33.88 78.65
CA GLU A 28 -1.03 34.34 80.03
C GLU A 28 -0.45 35.73 80.28
N THR A 29 -1.39 36.61 80.60
CA THR A 29 -1.20 37.92 81.20
C THR A 29 -1.25 37.75 82.72
N GLN A 30 -0.19 38.10 83.44
CA GLN A 30 -0.16 38.46 84.88
C GLN A 30 1.20 39.16 85.09
N ARG A 31 1.32 40.48 85.20
CA ARG A 31 0.91 41.36 86.31
C ARG A 31 1.27 40.78 87.68
N SER A 32 2.45 41.13 88.18
CA SER A 32 2.64 41.68 89.53
C SER A 32 4.04 42.23 89.72
N SER A 33 4.05 43.52 90.03
CA SER A 33 5.08 44.25 90.74
C SER A 33 5.58 43.49 91.98
N GLU A 34 6.88 43.28 92.09
CA GLU A 34 7.55 43.26 93.40
C GLU A 34 9.05 43.53 93.21
N SER A 35 9.47 44.72 93.63
CA SER A 35 10.84 44.97 94.05
C SER A 35 10.94 44.55 95.51
N PRO A 36 11.75 43.53 95.86
CA PRO A 36 12.30 43.45 97.20
C PRO A 36 13.71 44.03 97.16
N THR A 37 13.82 45.24 97.68
CA THR A 37 15.04 45.72 98.33
C THR A 37 15.33 44.75 99.48
N ALA A 38 16.17 43.73 99.24
CA ALA A 38 16.61 42.79 100.25
C ALA A 38 18.10 42.48 100.01
N GLU A 39 18.91 42.76 101.03
CA GLU A 39 20.35 42.57 101.02
C GLU A 39 20.76 41.15 100.59
N PRO A 40 21.84 41.01 99.81
CA PRO A 40 22.25 39.71 99.30
C PRO A 40 22.96 38.87 100.37
N ALA A 41 22.30 37.80 100.80
CA ALA A 41 23.00 36.64 101.34
C ALA A 41 23.83 35.97 100.21
N PRO A 42 25.09 35.56 100.45
CA PRO A 42 26.07 35.19 99.41
C PRO A 42 25.82 33.86 98.66
N GLY A 43 24.59 33.33 98.65
CA GLY A 43 24.22 32.06 97.98
C GLY A 43 23.22 32.19 96.82
N THR A 44 22.51 33.31 96.67
CA THR A 44 21.40 33.49 95.69
C THR A 44 21.85 33.95 94.30
N LEU A 45 22.97 34.68 94.20
CA LEU A 45 23.53 35.11 92.91
C LEU A 45 23.97 33.93 92.04
N GLY A 46 24.53 32.87 92.66
CA GLY A 46 24.91 31.65 91.95
C GLY A 46 23.70 30.93 91.33
N ALA A 47 22.60 30.81 92.07
CA ALA A 47 21.38 30.19 91.58
C ALA A 47 20.71 31.00 90.45
N VAL A 48 20.74 32.33 90.53
CA VAL A 48 20.24 33.21 89.46
C VAL A 48 21.13 33.08 88.22
N PHE A 49 22.46 33.05 88.39
CA PHE A 49 23.38 32.86 87.27
C PHE A 49 23.19 31.51 86.57
N GLU A 50 22.99 30.43 87.33
CA GLU A 50 22.70 29.11 86.75
C GLU A 50 21.34 29.06 86.04
N CYS A 51 20.33 29.74 86.56
CA CYS A 51 19.03 29.84 85.90
C CYS A 51 19.13 30.63 84.58
N VAL A 52 19.82 31.76 84.60
CA VAL A 52 20.05 32.61 83.42
C VAL A 52 20.93 31.90 82.39
N SER A 53 21.99 31.20 82.80
CA SER A 53 22.86 30.46 81.88
C SER A 53 22.14 29.28 81.23
N ARG A 54 21.30 28.56 81.97
CA ARG A 54 20.49 27.46 81.44
C ARG A 54 19.46 27.96 80.44
N ARG A 55 18.86 29.13 80.69
CA ARG A 55 17.95 29.80 79.77
C ARG A 55 18.68 30.32 78.53
N ALA A 56 19.89 30.86 78.68
CA ALA A 56 20.73 31.28 77.56
C ALA A 56 21.09 30.09 76.65
N LEU A 57 21.48 28.95 77.22
CA LEU A 57 21.75 27.71 76.46
C LEU A 57 20.52 27.18 75.72
N GLN A 58 19.32 27.32 76.29
CA GLN A 58 18.07 26.95 75.61
C GLN A 58 17.78 27.86 74.42
N TYR A 59 17.97 29.17 74.56
CA TYR A 59 17.82 30.10 73.45
C TYR A 59 18.86 29.85 72.37
N GLU A 60 20.11 29.54 72.73
CA GLU A 60 21.14 29.23 71.76
C GLU A 60 20.81 27.97 70.93
N ARG A 61 20.28 26.92 71.56
CA ARG A 61 19.77 25.75 70.82
C ARG A 61 18.61 26.09 69.89
N GLN A 62 17.64 26.89 70.36
CA GLN A 62 16.52 27.32 69.53
C GLN A 62 16.97 28.15 68.33
N ILE A 63 17.97 29.02 68.53
CA ILE A 63 18.59 29.80 67.45
C ILE A 63 19.29 28.87 66.46
N GLN A 64 20.09 27.91 66.94
CA GLN A 64 20.76 26.94 66.07
C GLN A 64 19.78 26.09 65.27
N ASP A 65 18.67 25.64 65.86
CA ASP A 65 17.63 24.89 65.15
C ASP A 65 16.94 25.76 64.09
N LEU A 66 16.68 27.03 64.38
CA LEU A 66 16.12 27.98 63.42
C LEU A 66 17.10 28.27 62.28
N GLU A 67 18.39 28.43 62.58
CA GLU A 67 19.45 28.61 61.58
C GLU A 67 19.58 27.37 60.68
N ALA A 68 19.55 26.17 61.27
CA ALA A 68 19.58 24.92 60.51
C ALA A 68 18.35 24.79 59.60
N LYS A 69 17.15 25.14 60.09
CA LYS A 69 15.94 25.12 59.28
C LYS A 69 15.98 26.15 58.15
N LEU A 70 16.45 27.36 58.44
CA LEU A 70 16.51 28.44 57.48
C LEU A 70 17.56 28.18 56.38
N THR A 71 18.68 27.55 56.72
CA THR A 71 19.68 27.11 55.72
C THR A 71 19.14 26.01 54.81
N VAL A 72 18.38 25.05 55.35
CA VAL A 72 17.69 24.03 54.55
C VAL A 72 16.63 24.66 53.65
N ASP A 73 15.80 25.55 54.19
CA ASP A 73 14.73 26.21 53.43
C ASP A 73 15.29 27.09 52.31
N LEU A 74 16.39 27.83 52.56
CA LEU A 74 17.09 28.62 51.53
C LEU A 74 17.78 27.73 50.48
N SER A 75 18.34 26.59 50.89
CA SER A 75 18.90 25.62 49.95
C SER A 75 17.81 25.03 49.05
N ASN A 76 16.64 24.74 49.61
CA ASN A 76 15.49 24.24 48.88
C ASN A 76 14.93 25.29 47.91
N SER A 77 14.74 26.53 48.37
CA SER A 77 14.28 27.62 47.50
C SER A 77 15.24 27.84 46.33
N ARG A 78 16.55 27.76 46.58
CA ARG A 78 17.57 27.87 45.52
C ARG A 78 17.55 26.69 44.57
N ALA A 79 17.30 25.47 45.06
CA ALA A 79 17.16 24.29 44.19
C ALA A 79 15.93 24.43 43.27
N ILE A 80 14.81 24.92 43.81
CA ILE A 80 13.59 25.18 43.03
C ILE A 80 13.84 26.25 41.97
N GLU A 81 14.55 27.33 42.32
CA GLU A 81 14.87 28.40 41.37
C GLU A 81 15.73 27.90 40.21
N ASN A 82 16.75 27.07 40.50
CA ASN A 82 17.57 26.44 39.47
C ASN A 82 16.74 25.54 38.54
N LEU A 83 15.82 24.73 39.10
CA LEU A 83 14.93 23.88 38.32
C LEU A 83 13.98 24.69 37.45
N LEU A 84 13.40 25.77 37.98
CA LEU A 84 12.54 26.67 37.21
C LEU A 84 13.32 27.32 36.07
N HIS A 85 14.57 27.71 36.31
CA HIS A 85 15.41 28.28 35.28
C HIS A 85 15.77 27.26 34.18
N GLU A 86 16.06 26.02 34.57
CA GLU A 86 16.31 24.91 33.63
C GLU A 86 15.07 24.58 32.79
N VAL A 87 13.89 24.48 33.42
CA VAL A 87 12.63 24.23 32.70
C VAL A 87 12.30 25.38 31.77
N PHE A 88 12.49 26.63 32.21
CA PHE A 88 12.21 27.81 31.37
C PHE A 88 13.14 27.88 30.16
N SER A 89 14.45 27.68 30.37
CA SER A 89 15.42 27.65 29.27
C SER A 89 15.17 26.49 28.31
N GLY A 90 14.80 25.31 28.84
CA GLY A 90 14.35 24.17 28.04
C GLY A 90 13.11 24.49 27.21
N LEU A 91 12.10 25.12 27.83
CA LEU A 91 10.87 25.53 27.15
C LEU A 91 11.17 26.53 26.03
N GLN A 92 11.95 27.58 26.29
CA GLN A 92 12.36 28.54 25.27
C GLN A 92 13.11 27.88 24.11
N GLN A 93 13.99 26.93 24.40
CA GLN A 93 14.70 26.20 23.36
C GLN A 93 13.76 25.33 22.52
N THR A 94 12.81 24.64 23.15
CA THR A 94 11.82 23.84 22.42
C THR A 94 10.88 24.71 21.59
N GLN A 95 10.46 25.86 22.11
CA GLN A 95 9.66 26.84 21.38
C GLN A 95 10.41 27.34 20.15
N HIS A 96 11.66 27.76 20.31
CA HIS A 96 12.47 28.22 19.18
C HIS A 96 12.67 27.11 18.13
N ARG A 97 12.88 25.85 18.54
CA ARG A 97 12.96 24.72 17.61
C ARG A 97 11.64 24.46 16.89
N ALA A 98 10.51 24.56 17.59
CA ALA A 98 9.19 24.43 17.00
C ALA A 98 8.93 25.55 15.98
N ASP A 99 9.24 26.80 16.31
CA ASP A 99 9.10 27.93 15.40
C ASP A 99 10.01 27.80 14.17
N ALA A 100 11.26 27.34 14.36
CA ALA A 100 12.17 27.07 13.26
C ALA A 100 11.68 25.91 12.37
N ALA A 101 11.11 24.86 12.95
CA ALA A 101 10.53 23.75 12.21
C ALA A 101 9.25 24.18 11.47
N LEU A 102 8.41 25.02 12.07
CA LEU A 102 7.24 25.59 11.41
C LEU A 102 7.64 26.49 10.24
N ALA A 103 8.71 27.29 10.40
CA ALA A 103 9.20 28.19 9.36
C ALA A 103 9.91 27.47 8.21
N SER A 104 10.49 26.28 8.44
CA SER A 104 11.32 25.59 7.44
C SER A 104 10.71 24.28 6.95
N THR A 105 10.28 23.41 7.87
CA THR A 105 9.86 22.05 7.55
C THR A 105 8.46 22.04 6.93
N VAL A 106 7.53 22.82 7.48
CA VAL A 106 6.16 22.92 6.93
C VAL A 106 6.17 23.39 5.46
N PRO A 107 6.82 24.51 5.09
CA PRO A 107 6.85 24.94 3.70
C PRO A 107 7.63 23.97 2.81
N SER A 108 8.71 23.35 3.30
CA SER A 108 9.44 22.33 2.54
C SER A 108 8.58 21.11 2.23
N VAL A 109 7.80 20.63 3.20
CA VAL A 109 6.88 19.50 3.01
C VAL A 109 5.75 19.88 2.07
N GLN A 110 5.20 21.09 2.19
CA GLN A 110 4.19 21.60 1.26
C GLN A 110 4.72 21.66 -0.17
N HIS A 111 5.95 22.15 -0.35
CA HIS A 111 6.55 22.25 -1.68
C HIS A 111 6.81 20.87 -2.29
N ALA A 112 7.32 19.91 -1.50
CA ALA A 112 7.51 18.54 -1.96
C ALA A 112 6.17 17.88 -2.35
N LEU A 113 5.09 18.14 -1.58
CA LEU A 113 3.76 17.62 -1.90
C LEU A 113 3.22 18.21 -3.20
N GLU A 114 3.45 19.50 -3.45
CA GLU A 114 3.03 20.15 -4.69
C GLU A 114 3.78 19.58 -5.90
N GLU A 115 5.09 19.34 -5.75
CA GLU A 115 5.92 18.70 -6.78
C GLU A 115 5.42 17.28 -7.10
N ASP A 116 5.17 16.47 -6.06
CA ASP A 116 4.61 15.12 -6.22
C ASP A 116 3.22 15.15 -6.90
N LEU A 117 2.37 16.12 -6.57
CA LEU A 117 1.05 16.28 -7.20
C LEU A 117 1.16 16.65 -8.68
N ASP A 118 2.12 17.51 -9.03
CA ASP A 118 2.41 17.86 -10.42
C ASP A 118 2.94 16.65 -11.19
N GLU A 119 3.83 15.85 -10.62
CA GLU A 119 4.29 14.59 -11.22
C GLU A 119 3.14 13.61 -11.44
N LEU A 120 2.27 13.44 -10.45
CA LEU A 120 1.08 12.59 -10.56
C LEU A 120 0.13 13.07 -11.66
N ARG A 121 0.01 14.39 -11.84
CA ARG A 121 -0.81 14.98 -12.91
C ARG A 121 -0.22 14.74 -14.29
N VAL A 122 1.11 14.81 -14.42
CA VAL A 122 1.81 14.42 -15.65
C VAL A 122 1.62 12.92 -15.93
N LEU A 123 1.69 12.10 -14.89
CA LEU A 123 1.45 10.66 -15.01
C LEU A 123 0.00 10.36 -15.42
N GLU A 124 -0.98 11.04 -14.84
CA GLU A 124 -2.40 10.95 -15.22
C GLU A 124 -2.60 11.28 -16.71
N HIS A 125 -1.89 12.28 -17.22
CA HIS A 125 -1.98 12.64 -18.64
C HIS A 125 -1.30 11.62 -19.57
N SER A 126 -0.18 11.03 -19.14
CA SER A 126 0.60 10.10 -19.96
C SER A 126 0.07 8.65 -19.95
N LEU A 127 -0.51 8.19 -18.84
CA LEU A 127 -1.07 6.85 -18.70
C LEU A 127 -2.09 6.46 -19.80
N PRO A 128 -3.08 7.30 -20.17
CA PRO A 128 -4.01 6.95 -21.23
C PRO A 128 -3.34 6.91 -22.61
N ILE A 129 -2.27 7.69 -22.83
CA ILE A 129 -1.51 7.67 -24.09
C ILE A 129 -0.79 6.34 -24.22
N VAL A 130 -0.07 5.92 -23.16
CA VAL A 130 0.60 4.61 -23.12
C VAL A 130 -0.43 3.49 -23.23
N GLY A 131 -1.58 3.62 -22.56
CA GLY A 131 -2.68 2.67 -22.66
C GLY A 131 -3.18 2.47 -24.09
N ARG A 132 -3.33 3.56 -24.86
CA ARG A 132 -3.67 3.49 -26.30
C ARG A 132 -2.57 2.83 -27.10
N GLN A 133 -1.31 3.18 -26.87
CA GLN A 133 -0.18 2.56 -27.58
C GLN A 133 -0.10 1.05 -27.36
N VAL A 134 -0.28 0.59 -26.11
CA VAL A 134 -0.32 -0.85 -25.80
C VAL A 134 -1.51 -1.52 -26.47
N HIS A 135 -2.68 -0.87 -26.50
CA HIS A 135 -3.85 -1.37 -27.22
C HIS A 135 -3.59 -1.51 -28.72
N ASP A 136 -2.94 -0.53 -29.35
CA ASP A 136 -2.58 -0.58 -30.76
C ASP A 136 -1.57 -1.68 -31.07
N ILE A 137 -0.53 -1.84 -30.23
CA ILE A 137 0.44 -2.94 -30.34
C ILE A 137 -0.26 -4.29 -30.24
N ARG A 138 -1.19 -4.43 -29.27
CA ARG A 138 -1.98 -5.65 -29.10
C ARG A 138 -2.82 -5.93 -30.35
N ASN A 139 -3.47 -4.92 -30.92
CA ASN A 139 -4.26 -5.07 -32.14
C ASN A 139 -3.39 -5.52 -33.33
N VAL A 140 -2.18 -5.00 -33.47
CA VAL A 140 -1.23 -5.43 -34.52
C VAL A 140 -0.78 -6.88 -34.28
N TYR A 141 -0.47 -7.23 -33.04
CA TYR A 141 -0.08 -8.59 -32.66
C TYR A 141 -1.19 -9.60 -32.95
N ASP A 142 -2.43 -9.31 -32.53
CA ASP A 142 -3.58 -10.18 -32.73
C ASP A 142 -3.87 -10.37 -34.23
N ARG A 143 -3.82 -9.30 -35.04
CA ARG A 143 -3.91 -9.42 -36.51
C ARG A 143 -2.79 -10.25 -37.12
N GLY A 144 -1.58 -10.13 -36.59
CA GLY A 144 -0.44 -10.95 -37.02
C GLY A 144 -0.66 -12.42 -36.70
N ARG A 145 -1.19 -12.72 -35.51
CA ARG A 145 -1.55 -14.06 -35.06
C ARG A 145 -2.64 -14.67 -35.94
N ASP A 146 -3.69 -13.93 -36.25
CA ASP A 146 -4.78 -14.38 -37.11
C ASP A 146 -4.27 -14.75 -38.51
N LYS A 147 -3.43 -13.89 -39.10
CA LYS A 147 -2.77 -14.18 -40.39
C LYS A 147 -1.86 -15.40 -40.33
N ALA A 148 -1.10 -15.57 -39.26
CA ALA A 148 -0.25 -16.74 -39.09
C ALA A 148 -1.09 -18.02 -39.01
N GLN A 149 -2.21 -17.99 -38.30
CA GLN A 149 -3.14 -19.12 -38.21
C GLN A 149 -3.78 -19.43 -39.57
N GLU A 150 -4.17 -18.40 -40.34
CA GLU A 150 -4.66 -18.56 -41.70
C GLU A 150 -3.60 -19.21 -42.59
N LEU A 151 -2.35 -18.73 -42.56
CA LEU A 151 -1.24 -19.29 -43.34
C LEU A 151 -0.93 -20.72 -42.94
N VAL A 152 -0.92 -21.04 -41.64
CA VAL A 152 -0.73 -22.41 -41.15
C VAL A 152 -1.84 -23.33 -41.67
N SER A 153 -3.10 -22.89 -41.59
CA SER A 153 -4.23 -23.65 -42.11
C SER A 153 -4.14 -23.86 -43.63
N ALA A 154 -3.67 -22.84 -44.37
CA ALA A 154 -3.44 -22.92 -45.80
C ALA A 154 -2.27 -23.85 -46.14
N LEU A 155 -1.20 -23.86 -45.34
CA LEU A 155 -0.05 -24.75 -45.49
C LEU A 155 -0.40 -26.19 -45.14
N GLU A 156 -1.18 -26.42 -44.10
CA GLU A 156 -1.70 -27.73 -43.73
C GLU A 156 -2.60 -28.29 -44.83
N TRP A 157 -3.47 -27.44 -45.39
CA TRP A 157 -4.24 -27.78 -46.58
C TRP A 157 -3.31 -28.05 -47.78
N LEU A 158 -2.21 -27.31 -47.94
CA LEU A 158 -1.19 -27.52 -48.97
C LEU A 158 -0.48 -28.86 -48.84
N ASN A 159 -0.16 -29.25 -47.62
CA ASN A 159 0.60 -30.45 -47.29
C ASN A 159 -0.26 -31.72 -47.24
N THR A 160 -1.58 -31.60 -47.34
CA THR A 160 -2.48 -32.77 -47.42
C THR A 160 -2.15 -33.58 -48.69
N PRO A 161 -2.00 -34.92 -48.63
CA PRO A 161 -1.54 -35.71 -49.77
C PRO A 161 -2.51 -35.61 -50.96
N LEU A 162 -1.94 -35.57 -52.17
CA LEU A 162 -2.65 -35.29 -53.43
C LEU A 162 -3.83 -36.26 -53.69
N SER A 163 -3.73 -37.51 -53.24
CA SER A 163 -4.80 -38.52 -53.36
C SER A 163 -6.04 -38.16 -52.52
N LEU A 164 -5.86 -37.65 -51.31
CA LEU A 164 -6.95 -37.14 -50.47
C LEU A 164 -7.50 -35.83 -51.01
N ARG A 165 -6.65 -34.93 -51.49
CA ARG A 165 -7.08 -33.66 -52.12
C ARG A 165 -7.97 -33.87 -53.33
N LEU A 166 -7.59 -34.76 -54.26
CA LEU A 166 -8.40 -35.05 -55.45
C LEU A 166 -9.75 -35.68 -55.07
N ARG A 167 -9.78 -36.61 -54.10
CA ARG A 167 -11.03 -37.18 -53.58
C ARG A 167 -11.93 -36.11 -52.95
N THR A 168 -11.37 -35.20 -52.16
CA THR A 168 -12.10 -34.12 -51.50
C THR A 168 -12.58 -33.06 -52.50
N ILE A 169 -11.81 -32.74 -53.55
CA ILE A 169 -12.23 -31.80 -54.61
C ILE A 169 -13.36 -32.38 -55.47
N ILE A 170 -13.36 -33.70 -55.70
CA ILE A 170 -14.40 -34.37 -56.48
C ILE A 170 -15.70 -34.52 -55.67
N PHE A 171 -15.61 -34.76 -54.35
CA PHE A 171 -16.78 -35.07 -53.51
C PHE A 171 -17.23 -33.98 -52.52
N THR A 172 -16.42 -32.98 -52.17
CA THR A 172 -16.78 -31.90 -51.24
C THR A 172 -16.66 -30.53 -51.89
N SER A 173 -17.73 -29.73 -51.79
CA SER A 173 -17.83 -28.42 -52.46
C SER A 173 -17.02 -27.30 -51.78
N ASN A 174 -16.62 -27.50 -50.52
CA ASN A 174 -15.96 -26.52 -49.67
C ASN A 174 -14.42 -26.70 -49.64
N ALA A 175 -13.78 -26.61 -50.80
CA ALA A 175 -12.32 -26.47 -50.86
C ALA A 175 -11.98 -25.03 -51.27
N PRO A 176 -11.08 -24.33 -50.56
CA PRO A 176 -10.70 -22.94 -50.83
C PRO A 176 -9.72 -22.87 -52.01
N VAL A 177 -10.15 -23.38 -53.17
CA VAL A 177 -9.42 -23.29 -54.43
C VAL A 177 -10.24 -22.46 -55.39
N SER A 178 -9.56 -21.71 -56.25
CA SER A 178 -10.20 -20.86 -57.25
C SER A 178 -11.26 -21.66 -58.02
N THR A 179 -12.44 -21.06 -58.18
CA THR A 179 -13.61 -21.68 -58.85
C THR A 179 -13.28 -22.20 -60.25
N ARG A 180 -12.32 -21.54 -60.92
CA ARG A 180 -11.75 -21.94 -62.22
C ARG A 180 -11.09 -23.32 -62.17
N TRP A 181 -10.31 -23.62 -61.13
CA TRP A 181 -9.63 -24.91 -61.02
C TRP A 181 -10.63 -26.02 -60.72
N LYS A 182 -11.64 -25.75 -59.88
CA LYS A 182 -12.76 -26.67 -59.62
C LYS A 182 -13.51 -27.03 -60.91
N ALA A 183 -13.80 -26.05 -61.77
CA ALA A 183 -14.48 -26.27 -63.05
C ALA A 183 -13.63 -27.08 -64.04
N LEU A 184 -12.34 -26.79 -64.13
CA LEU A 184 -11.41 -27.51 -64.99
C LEU A 184 -11.27 -28.99 -64.60
N ILE A 185 -11.12 -29.32 -63.30
CA ILE A 185 -11.05 -30.73 -62.84
C ILE A 185 -12.35 -31.46 -63.16
N ARG A 186 -13.50 -30.82 -62.90
CA ARG A 186 -14.81 -31.43 -63.16
C ARG A 186 -15.06 -31.63 -64.66
N SER A 187 -14.62 -30.69 -65.49
CA SER A 187 -14.65 -30.80 -66.96
C SER A 187 -13.76 -31.94 -67.45
N LEU A 188 -12.51 -32.02 -66.98
CA LEU A 188 -11.58 -33.10 -67.32
C LEU A 188 -12.17 -34.48 -67.00
N PHE A 189 -12.78 -34.62 -65.82
CA PHE A 189 -13.47 -35.85 -65.42
C PHE A 189 -14.66 -36.17 -66.34
N ALA A 190 -15.49 -35.17 -66.67
CA ALA A 190 -16.62 -35.35 -67.58
C ALA A 190 -16.16 -35.78 -68.99
N PHE A 191 -15.08 -35.16 -69.51
CA PHE A 191 -14.48 -35.55 -70.79
C PHE A 191 -13.93 -36.98 -70.76
N ALA A 192 -13.23 -37.38 -69.69
CA ALA A 192 -12.74 -38.75 -69.54
C ALA A 192 -13.90 -39.76 -69.49
N PHE A 193 -14.99 -39.43 -68.80
CA PHE A 193 -16.18 -40.28 -68.73
C PHE A 193 -16.88 -40.39 -70.09
N LEU A 194 -17.04 -39.27 -70.81
CA LEU A 194 -17.56 -39.27 -72.18
C LEU A 194 -16.69 -40.11 -73.11
N ALA A 195 -15.36 -39.99 -73.02
CA ALA A 195 -14.43 -40.78 -73.82
C ALA A 195 -14.57 -42.28 -73.51
N CYS A 196 -14.67 -42.66 -72.24
CA CYS A 196 -14.91 -44.05 -71.85
C CYS A 196 -16.25 -44.58 -72.37
N MET A 197 -17.32 -43.79 -72.25
CA MET A 197 -18.64 -44.13 -72.76
C MET A 197 -18.62 -44.26 -74.29
N TRP A 198 -17.89 -43.39 -74.98
CA TRP A 198 -17.71 -43.43 -76.44
C TRP A 198 -16.97 -44.68 -76.89
N ILE A 199 -15.86 -45.02 -76.22
CA ILE A 199 -15.11 -46.25 -76.50
C ILE A 199 -15.96 -47.49 -76.19
N GLY A 200 -16.70 -47.48 -75.09
CA GLY A 200 -17.67 -48.52 -74.74
C GLY A 200 -18.74 -48.68 -75.82
N TRP A 201 -19.25 -47.57 -76.35
CA TRP A 201 -20.23 -47.58 -77.43
C TRP A 201 -19.66 -48.13 -78.74
N ILE A 202 -18.44 -47.74 -79.10
CA ILE A 202 -17.74 -48.25 -80.29
C ILE A 202 -17.47 -49.75 -80.15
N THR A 203 -16.97 -50.20 -79.00
CA THR A 203 -16.70 -51.62 -78.75
C THR A 203 -17.99 -52.43 -78.76
N LEU A 204 -19.09 -51.91 -78.20
CA LEU A 204 -20.40 -52.54 -78.27
C LEU A 204 -20.91 -52.63 -79.72
N ARG A 205 -20.81 -51.56 -80.51
CA ARG A 205 -21.13 -51.59 -81.94
C ARG A 205 -20.25 -52.56 -82.72
N GLY A 206 -18.95 -52.62 -82.39
CA GLY A 206 -17.99 -53.56 -82.96
C GLY A 206 -18.38 -55.01 -82.66
N ALA A 207 -18.72 -55.30 -81.39
CA ALA A 207 -19.19 -56.61 -80.96
C ALA A 207 -20.51 -56.99 -81.64
N VAL A 208 -21.47 -56.07 -81.77
CA VAL A 208 -22.73 -56.31 -82.48
C VAL A 208 -22.48 -56.59 -83.97
N ARG A 209 -21.54 -55.89 -84.61
CA ARG A 209 -21.16 -56.13 -86.00
C ARG A 209 -20.48 -57.49 -86.18
N ALA A 210 -19.56 -57.84 -85.29
CA ALA A 210 -18.90 -59.15 -85.28
C ALA A 210 -19.91 -60.29 -85.05
N HIS A 211 -20.87 -60.10 -84.14
CA HIS A 211 -21.94 -61.07 -83.89
C HIS A 211 -22.86 -61.25 -85.10
N ARG A 212 -23.21 -60.15 -85.81
CA ARG A 212 -23.98 -60.26 -87.06
C ARG A 212 -23.21 -60.95 -88.18
N GLN A 213 -21.92 -60.68 -88.33
CA GLN A 213 -21.11 -61.38 -89.33
C GLN A 213 -20.95 -62.87 -89.00
N ARG A 214 -20.86 -63.25 -87.72
CA ARG A 214 -20.79 -64.65 -87.30
C ARG A 214 -22.08 -65.43 -87.59
N LEU A 215 -23.24 -64.77 -87.63
CA LEU A 215 -24.51 -65.39 -88.04
C LEU A 215 -24.56 -65.68 -89.55
N VAL A 216 -24.01 -64.80 -90.40
CA VAL A 216 -23.98 -64.99 -91.86
C VAL A 216 -23.09 -66.15 -92.28
N TRP A 217 -21.98 -66.40 -91.56
CA TRP A 217 -21.13 -67.58 -91.81
C TRP A 217 -21.68 -68.88 -91.19
N GLY A 218 -22.63 -68.79 -90.25
CA GLY A 218 -23.29 -69.96 -89.66
C GLY A 218 -24.28 -70.64 -90.61
N GLU A 219 -24.93 -69.88 -91.50
CA GLU A 219 -25.89 -70.43 -92.48
C GLU A 219 -25.21 -71.08 -93.70
N HIS A 220 -23.92 -70.81 -93.94
CA HIS A 220 -23.15 -71.44 -95.03
C HIS A 220 -22.39 -72.72 -94.63
N LEU A 221 -22.50 -73.17 -93.38
CA LEU A 221 -21.92 -74.43 -92.89
C LEU A 221 -22.97 -75.55 -92.72
N MET A 222 -24.25 -75.30 -93.04
CA MET A 222 -25.34 -76.28 -92.94
C MET A 222 -26.01 -76.59 -94.29
N SER A 223 -25.31 -76.37 -95.41
CA SER A 223 -25.66 -76.94 -96.71
C SER A 223 -24.50 -77.73 -97.29
#